data_AF-A0A919VL11-F1
#
_entry.id   AF-A0A919VL11-F1
#
_cell.length_a   1.000
_cell.length_b   1.000
_cell.length_c   1.000
_cell.angle_alpha   90.00
_cell.angle_beta   90.00
_cell.angle_gamma   90.00
#
_symmetry.space_group_name_H-M   'P 1'
#
loop_
_entity.id
_entity.type
_entity.pdbx_description
1 polymer ?
#
loop_
_entity_poly.entity_id
_entity_poly.type
_entity_poly.pdbx_seq_one_letter_code
_entity_poly.pdbx_strand_id
1 'polypeptide(L)'
;MSPRFLVTALLTAVTLAVPTTRSPADTSCATTGSVDFGVDLAGAGWKFRTGDDPAWADPSFVDTGWQEWTVPDNWGASDLSTYDGFAWYRRTFTLPERPAGVTDSAVVAALGKIDDADQTFLNGTEVGRTGGFPPGFDSTWEVPREYYPADGLLRWGAVNVLAVRVYDGTGGGGFYQGPIGLFSKARLRTLAGVTGTAANRTQLAHACAVLNAQHRAVARGDLRAYAATLAPGFFHQGDTTARRLADLRASGPVTLKDDQAEAFVDNQGRLVVDTIRSWGSQEPARELLYLDPRKNAELGDHARFFRDSYDSTAMGRRTQFNVYLPKSYTRSTAKRFPVVYMLNGFNGSNIEWEARDMDAVLDRLTTEEAIVVFPDGDSGWYVDTSAGNFRSMIVDEIVPLVDRAYRTIPDRDHRGISGVSMGGQGAFTLGLTHPELFSSIASHMGALSLAPLVGTPAEQAANAGLRPLTMVAALPAAELNRHTYYFDGGDQDDYRFGEAAKQMSVALASKGVRHDYQLGPGRHDDAYWLPKLDRSFSLHSDQFRAHPYRQPHEPEPPKSPYLWP
;
A
#
# COMPACT_ATOMS: atom_id res chain seq x y z
N MET A 1 29.10 9.59 -80.18
CA MET A 1 30.36 8.82 -80.04
C MET A 1 30.96 9.15 -78.69
N SER A 2 30.94 8.20 -77.75
CA SER A 2 31.94 7.98 -76.69
C SER A 2 31.52 6.76 -75.86
N PRO A 3 32.46 5.93 -75.40
CA PRO A 3 32.28 4.49 -75.34
C PRO A 3 31.98 3.97 -73.93
N ARG A 4 31.31 2.81 -73.90
CA ARG A 4 31.22 1.94 -72.72
C ARG A 4 32.60 1.37 -72.41
N PHE A 5 33.07 1.51 -71.18
CA PHE A 5 34.08 0.64 -70.60
C PHE A 5 33.51 -0.04 -69.35
N LEU A 6 33.45 -1.37 -69.44
CA LEU A 6 33.22 -2.31 -68.35
C LEU A 6 34.43 -2.25 -67.41
N VAL A 7 34.22 -2.01 -66.12
CA VAL A 7 35.21 -2.30 -65.08
C VAL A 7 34.66 -3.44 -64.24
N THR A 8 35.26 -4.60 -64.40
CA THR A 8 35.02 -5.82 -63.62
C THR A 8 35.72 -5.65 -62.28
N ALA A 9 34.97 -5.38 -61.21
CA ALA A 9 35.50 -5.39 -59.85
C ALA A 9 35.42 -6.82 -59.28
N LEU A 10 36.58 -7.41 -59.00
CA LEU A 10 36.68 -8.60 -58.15
C LEU A 10 36.16 -8.25 -56.75
N LEU A 11 35.01 -8.80 -56.35
CA LEU A 11 34.62 -8.86 -54.95
C LEU A 11 35.31 -10.06 -54.30
N THR A 12 36.34 -9.79 -53.50
CA THR A 12 36.83 -10.71 -52.49
C THR A 12 35.74 -10.90 -51.44
N ALA A 13 35.19 -12.11 -51.36
CA ALA A 13 34.26 -12.49 -50.32
C ALA A 13 35.00 -12.54 -48.97
N VAL A 14 34.91 -11.47 -48.20
CA VAL A 14 35.19 -11.52 -46.76
C VAL A 14 33.96 -12.12 -46.10
N THR A 15 34.02 -13.40 -45.76
CA THR A 15 33.07 -14.01 -44.81
C THR A 15 33.29 -13.33 -43.45
N LEU A 16 32.56 -12.24 -43.22
CA LEU A 16 32.33 -11.73 -41.87
C LEU A 16 31.53 -12.81 -41.15
N ALA A 17 32.23 -13.59 -40.33
CA ALA A 17 31.58 -14.36 -39.28
C ALA A 17 30.83 -13.34 -38.42
N VAL A 18 29.50 -13.29 -38.57
CA VAL A 18 28.64 -12.60 -37.62
C VAL A 18 28.98 -13.22 -36.27
N PRO A 19 29.49 -12.45 -35.29
CA PRO A 19 29.59 -12.97 -33.96
C PRO A 19 28.15 -13.24 -33.57
N THR A 20 27.80 -14.51 -33.37
CA THR A 20 26.60 -14.86 -32.62
C THR A 20 26.75 -14.13 -31.30
N THR A 21 26.02 -13.03 -31.15
CA THR A 21 25.87 -12.35 -29.87
C THR A 21 25.28 -13.41 -28.97
N ARG A 22 26.14 -14.01 -28.16
CA ARG A 22 25.72 -14.81 -27.03
C ARG A 22 24.81 -13.87 -26.26
N SER A 23 23.51 -14.20 -26.22
CA SER A 23 22.54 -13.51 -25.38
C SER A 23 23.22 -13.29 -24.03
N PRO A 24 23.22 -12.07 -23.46
CA PRO A 24 23.86 -11.83 -22.18
C PRO A 24 23.38 -12.94 -21.24
N ALA A 25 24.31 -13.64 -20.60
CA ALA A 25 23.97 -14.72 -19.69
C ALA A 25 22.98 -14.15 -18.65
N ASP A 26 21.77 -14.70 -18.61
CA ASP A 26 20.67 -14.30 -17.71
C ASP A 26 21.18 -14.31 -16.26
N THR A 27 21.41 -13.14 -15.66
CA THR A 27 21.98 -13.00 -14.30
C THR A 27 20.94 -12.95 -13.18
N SER A 28 19.68 -13.38 -13.41
CA SER A 28 18.55 -13.23 -12.47
C SER A 28 18.12 -14.51 -11.74
N CYS A 29 19.01 -15.48 -11.55
CA CYS A 29 18.66 -16.67 -10.76
C CYS A 29 18.71 -16.32 -9.26
N ALA A 30 17.65 -16.67 -8.53
CA ALA A 30 17.60 -16.54 -7.08
C ALA A 30 18.79 -17.25 -6.40
N THR A 31 19.22 -16.73 -5.26
CA THR A 31 20.19 -17.37 -4.37
C THR A 31 19.47 -18.21 -3.31
N THR A 32 20.15 -19.10 -2.58
CA THR A 32 19.49 -20.01 -1.63
C THR A 32 19.14 -19.40 -0.28
N GLY A 33 19.12 -18.06 -0.17
CA GLY A 33 18.79 -17.34 1.06
C GLY A 33 20.02 -16.85 1.81
N SER A 34 19.96 -15.58 2.22
CA SER A 34 20.98 -14.91 3.02
C SER A 34 21.09 -15.54 4.42
N VAL A 35 22.29 -15.50 5.00
CA VAL A 35 22.52 -15.81 6.42
C VAL A 35 21.67 -14.85 7.26
N ASP A 36 20.97 -15.36 8.27
CA ASP A 36 20.25 -14.52 9.23
C ASP A 36 21.25 -13.62 9.96
N PHE A 37 21.22 -12.36 9.58
CA PHE A 37 22.11 -11.31 10.05
C PHE A 37 21.31 -10.01 10.22
N GLY A 38 21.63 -9.26 11.27
CA GLY A 38 21.07 -7.95 11.51
C GLY A 38 21.87 -7.15 12.53
N VAL A 39 22.03 -5.87 12.25
CA VAL A 39 22.47 -4.87 13.23
C VAL A 39 21.28 -3.95 13.49
N ASP A 40 20.70 -4.10 14.67
CA ASP A 40 19.61 -3.25 15.14
C ASP A 40 20.17 -1.88 15.53
N LEU A 41 19.58 -0.84 14.97
CA LEU A 41 19.93 0.55 15.22
C LEU A 41 18.82 1.29 15.99
N ALA A 42 17.72 0.64 16.35
CA ALA A 42 16.71 1.23 17.22
C ALA A 42 17.28 1.48 18.63
N GLY A 43 16.62 2.38 19.36
CA GLY A 43 17.03 2.82 20.69
C GLY A 43 17.91 4.07 20.67
N ALA A 44 18.68 4.24 21.75
CA ALA A 44 19.45 5.45 22.04
C ALA A 44 20.75 5.59 21.24
N GLY A 45 21.26 6.84 21.22
CA GLY A 45 22.56 7.23 20.64
C GLY A 45 22.49 7.63 19.18
N TRP A 46 21.30 7.97 18.70
CA TRP A 46 21.15 8.78 17.50
C TRP A 46 21.48 10.24 17.86
N LYS A 47 21.97 10.99 16.88
CA LYS A 47 22.14 12.43 16.95
C LYS A 47 21.01 13.09 16.18
N PHE A 48 20.45 14.15 16.71
CA PHE A 48 19.34 14.87 16.10
C PHE A 48 19.59 16.37 16.02
N ARG A 49 19.15 16.99 14.91
CA ARG A 49 19.19 18.44 14.72
C ARG A 49 18.14 18.89 13.70
N THR A 50 17.43 19.98 14.00
CA THR A 50 16.55 20.68 13.04
C THR A 50 17.34 21.58 12.10
N GLY A 51 16.78 21.85 10.93
CA GLY A 51 17.41 22.59 9.83
C GLY A 51 17.82 21.68 8.67
N ASP A 52 18.36 22.29 7.62
CA ASP A 52 18.73 21.59 6.39
C ASP A 52 20.12 22.01 5.88
N ASP A 53 21.10 21.14 6.05
CA ASP A 53 22.45 21.36 5.53
C ASP A 53 22.99 20.04 4.93
N PRO A 54 23.16 19.97 3.60
CA PRO A 54 23.68 18.77 2.92
C PRO A 54 25.05 18.30 3.43
N ALA A 55 25.85 19.17 4.06
CA ALA A 55 27.13 18.77 4.65
C ALA A 55 26.95 17.76 5.79
N TRP A 56 25.75 17.67 6.38
CA TRP A 56 25.43 16.72 7.44
C TRP A 56 25.28 15.27 6.94
N ALA A 57 25.34 15.02 5.63
CA ALA A 57 25.49 13.67 5.08
C ALA A 57 26.94 13.15 5.13
N ASP A 58 27.93 14.04 5.26
CA ASP A 58 29.36 13.68 5.18
C ASP A 58 29.77 12.81 6.40
N PRO A 59 30.41 11.64 6.18
CA PRO A 59 30.83 10.76 7.28
C PRO A 59 31.94 11.37 8.16
N SER A 60 32.64 12.41 7.71
CA SER A 60 33.66 13.15 8.46
C SER A 60 33.10 14.30 9.30
N PHE A 61 31.83 14.66 9.11
CA PHE A 61 31.19 15.72 9.89
C PHE A 61 31.15 15.38 11.39
N VAL A 62 31.50 16.35 12.22
CA VAL A 62 31.55 16.20 13.68
C VAL A 62 30.23 16.68 14.28
N ASP A 63 29.40 15.73 14.72
CA ASP A 63 28.06 15.96 15.27
C ASP A 63 28.02 16.00 16.81
N THR A 64 29.15 16.24 17.47
CA THR A 64 29.23 16.26 18.95
C THR A 64 28.36 17.33 19.61
N GLY A 65 28.01 18.40 18.89
CA GLY A 65 27.09 19.44 19.35
C GLY A 65 25.61 19.17 19.07
N TRP A 66 25.26 18.02 18.48
CA TRP A 66 23.87 17.64 18.22
C TRP A 66 23.23 16.99 19.45
N GLN A 67 21.91 17.05 19.50
CA GLN A 67 21.14 16.47 20.58
C GLN A 67 21.22 14.93 20.54
N GLU A 68 21.34 14.29 21.70
CA GLU A 68 21.16 12.84 21.82
C GLU A 68 19.69 12.48 21.63
N TRP A 69 19.43 11.45 20.85
CA TRP A 69 18.09 11.05 20.46
C TRP A 69 17.90 9.53 20.51
N THR A 70 16.64 9.12 20.63
CA THR A 70 16.19 7.73 20.61
C THR A 70 15.24 7.55 19.43
N VAL A 71 15.38 6.45 18.70
CA VAL A 71 14.57 6.14 17.51
C VAL A 71 13.98 4.74 17.68
N PRO A 72 12.67 4.50 17.44
CA PRO A 72 11.67 5.46 16.98
C PRO A 72 11.28 6.46 18.09
N ASP A 73 10.98 7.68 17.67
CA ASP A 73 10.35 8.76 18.44
C ASP A 73 9.56 9.66 17.48
N ASN A 74 8.26 9.82 17.76
CA ASN A 74 7.28 10.49 16.90
C ASN A 74 7.06 11.97 17.27
N TRP A 75 8.08 12.70 17.75
CA TRP A 75 8.10 14.14 18.14
C TRP A 75 6.96 14.69 19.05
N GLY A 76 5.89 13.94 19.31
CA GLY A 76 4.65 14.36 19.93
C GLY A 76 4.73 14.36 21.45
N ALA A 77 5.78 13.74 22.00
CA ALA A 77 6.14 13.84 23.41
C ALA A 77 7.23 14.89 23.68
N SER A 78 7.79 15.53 22.63
CA SER A 78 8.85 16.53 22.73
C SER A 78 8.36 17.96 22.46
N ASP A 79 9.25 18.92 22.59
CA ASP A 79 9.05 20.33 22.21
C ASP A 79 8.92 20.56 20.69
N LEU A 80 8.97 19.48 19.89
CA LEU A 80 8.87 19.49 18.44
C LEU A 80 7.49 19.10 17.92
N SER A 81 6.51 18.88 18.79
CA SER A 81 5.14 18.50 18.41
C SER A 81 4.39 19.50 17.51
N THR A 82 4.96 20.68 17.26
CA THR A 82 4.44 21.70 16.34
C THR A 82 5.50 22.17 15.32
N TYR A 83 6.59 21.43 15.15
CA TYR A 83 7.69 21.81 14.28
C TYR A 83 7.50 21.22 12.88
N ASP A 84 7.18 22.08 11.91
CA ASP A 84 7.20 21.70 10.49
C ASP A 84 8.53 22.17 9.87
N GLY A 85 9.24 21.28 9.19
CA GLY A 85 10.49 21.61 8.50
C GLY A 85 11.45 20.45 8.32
N PHE A 86 12.67 20.78 7.94
CA PHE A 86 13.73 19.79 7.80
C PHE A 86 14.35 19.44 9.14
N ALA A 87 14.63 18.16 9.34
CA ALA A 87 15.44 17.66 10.43
C ALA A 87 16.40 16.59 9.94
N TRP A 88 17.46 16.37 10.70
CA TRP A 88 18.47 15.36 10.39
C TRP A 88 18.77 14.48 11.59
N TYR A 89 18.96 13.21 11.27
CA TYR A 89 19.40 12.18 12.19
C TYR A 89 20.77 11.67 11.74
N ARG A 90 21.66 11.39 12.69
CA ARG A 90 22.93 10.70 12.44
C ARG A 90 23.15 9.57 13.41
N ARG A 91 23.67 8.45 12.93
CA ARG A 91 24.05 7.29 13.74
C ARG A 91 25.39 6.75 13.27
N THR A 92 26.34 6.72 14.20
CA THR A 92 27.59 5.99 14.03
C THR A 92 27.44 4.59 14.61
N PHE A 93 27.82 3.56 13.88
CA PHE A 93 27.73 2.17 14.32
C PHE A 93 28.82 1.32 13.70
N THR A 94 29.17 0.21 14.34
CA THR A 94 30.17 -0.74 13.83
C THR A 94 29.47 -1.96 13.28
N LEU A 95 29.73 -2.29 12.01
CA LEU A 95 29.33 -3.58 11.47
C LEU A 95 30.31 -4.65 11.99
N PRO A 96 29.83 -5.86 12.31
CA PRO A 96 30.73 -6.97 12.60
C PRO A 96 31.56 -7.34 11.36
N GLU A 97 32.48 -8.28 11.53
CA GLU A 97 33.13 -8.91 10.37
C GLU A 97 32.08 -9.53 9.44
N ARG A 98 32.34 -9.48 8.12
CA ARG A 98 31.39 -9.95 7.11
C ARG A 98 31.07 -11.44 7.31
N PRO A 99 29.81 -11.82 7.59
CA PRO A 99 29.45 -13.23 7.68
C PRO A 99 29.71 -13.95 6.35
N ALA A 100 30.14 -15.21 6.41
CA ALA A 100 30.38 -16.01 5.23
C ALA A 100 29.09 -16.13 4.38
N GLY A 101 29.17 -15.76 3.10
CA GLY A 101 28.04 -15.84 2.18
C GLY A 101 27.10 -14.63 2.18
N VAL A 102 27.37 -13.58 2.97
CA VAL A 102 26.65 -12.30 2.90
C VAL A 102 27.37 -11.37 1.93
N THR A 103 26.68 -10.92 0.89
CA THR A 103 27.11 -9.81 0.03
C THR A 103 26.48 -8.50 0.51
N ASP A 104 27.01 -7.36 0.07
CA ASP A 104 26.44 -6.07 0.44
C ASP A 104 25.04 -5.90 -0.16
N SER A 105 24.87 -6.33 -1.40
CA SER A 105 23.57 -6.50 -2.08
C SER A 105 22.56 -7.43 -1.40
N ALA A 106 22.93 -8.15 -0.34
CA ALA A 106 22.00 -8.95 0.47
C ALA A 106 21.57 -8.25 1.77
N VAL A 107 22.07 -7.04 2.02
CA VAL A 107 21.75 -6.22 3.18
C VAL A 107 20.76 -5.13 2.78
N VAL A 108 19.77 -4.91 3.64
CA VAL A 108 18.74 -3.89 3.51
C VAL A 108 18.90 -2.93 4.68
N ALA A 109 19.01 -1.64 4.38
CA ALA A 109 18.86 -0.58 5.37
C ALA A 109 17.36 -0.34 5.56
N ALA A 110 16.78 -0.98 6.58
CA ALA A 110 15.39 -0.78 6.95
C ALA A 110 15.32 0.34 7.99
N LEU A 111 14.58 1.41 7.72
CA LEU A 111 14.42 2.53 8.64
C LEU A 111 13.01 2.63 9.23
N GLY A 112 12.22 1.56 9.05
CA GLY A 112 10.87 1.50 9.53
C GLY A 112 10.02 2.56 8.86
N LYS A 113 9.26 3.33 9.62
CA LYS A 113 8.42 4.39 9.08
C LYS A 113 8.77 5.74 9.69
N ILE A 114 8.91 6.74 8.83
CA ILE A 114 9.38 8.10 9.12
C ILE A 114 8.35 9.07 8.56
N ASP A 115 7.92 10.05 9.34
CA ASP A 115 7.03 11.11 8.91
C ASP A 115 7.83 12.30 8.35
N ASP A 116 7.53 12.92 7.21
CA ASP A 116 6.64 12.59 6.08
C ASP A 116 7.42 11.99 4.89
N ALA A 117 8.65 12.45 4.72
CA ALA A 117 9.55 12.09 3.63
C ALA A 117 10.98 12.02 4.15
N ASP A 118 11.81 11.18 3.53
CA ASP A 118 13.21 11.05 3.89
C ASP A 118 14.14 10.91 2.69
N GLN A 119 15.41 11.27 2.92
CA GLN A 119 16.55 11.01 2.06
C GLN A 119 17.67 10.45 2.94
N THR A 120 18.10 9.22 2.66
CA THR A 120 18.99 8.46 3.53
C THR A 120 20.36 8.26 2.89
N PHE A 121 21.41 8.47 3.68
CA PHE A 121 22.80 8.36 3.28
C PHE A 121 23.56 7.37 4.15
N LEU A 122 24.27 6.44 3.53
CA LEU A 122 25.20 5.55 4.19
C LEU A 122 26.62 5.89 3.76
N ASN A 123 27.49 6.20 4.73
CA ASN A 123 28.87 6.59 4.51
C ASN A 123 29.02 7.76 3.50
N GLY A 124 28.08 8.69 3.50
CA GLY A 124 28.04 9.86 2.60
C GLY A 124 27.47 9.58 1.20
N THR A 125 27.09 8.34 0.90
CA THR A 125 26.42 7.98 -0.37
C THR A 125 24.93 7.81 -0.12
N GLU A 126 24.09 8.46 -0.93
CA GLU A 126 22.64 8.25 -0.86
C GLU A 126 22.31 6.79 -1.18
N VAL A 127 21.52 6.15 -0.33
CA VAL A 127 21.04 4.76 -0.52
C VAL A 127 19.56 4.70 -0.90
N GLY A 128 18.82 5.78 -0.66
CA GLY A 128 17.44 5.90 -1.10
C GLY A 128 16.70 7.08 -0.49
N ARG A 129 15.46 7.23 -0.92
CA ARG A 129 14.51 8.26 -0.48
C ARG A 129 13.09 7.75 -0.60
N THR A 130 12.19 8.25 0.23
CA THR A 130 10.75 7.95 0.20
C THR A 130 9.99 9.25 0.43
N GLY A 131 8.94 9.49 -0.36
CA GLY A 131 8.20 10.75 -0.38
C GLY A 131 8.93 11.87 -1.13
N GLY A 132 8.35 13.07 -1.06
CA GLY A 132 8.78 14.25 -1.78
C GLY A 132 9.09 15.42 -0.85
N PHE A 133 10.18 16.13 -1.12
CA PHE A 133 10.49 17.40 -0.43
C PHE A 133 9.92 18.60 -1.21
N PRO A 134 9.67 19.75 -0.56
CA PRO A 134 9.27 20.97 -1.25
C PRO A 134 10.24 21.35 -2.39
N PRO A 135 9.73 21.88 -3.52
CA PRO A 135 8.34 22.26 -3.78
C PRO A 135 7.42 21.09 -4.20
N GLY A 136 7.95 19.89 -4.43
CA GLY A 136 7.18 18.70 -4.76
C GLY A 136 6.91 17.85 -3.53
N PHE A 137 6.37 18.45 -2.48
CA PHE A 137 6.08 17.75 -1.22
C PHE A 137 5.06 16.63 -1.46
N ASP A 138 5.41 15.44 -1.00
CA ASP A 138 4.59 14.23 -1.11
C ASP A 138 4.80 13.45 0.20
N SER A 139 3.79 13.51 1.06
CA SER A 139 3.84 12.82 2.34
C SER A 139 3.66 11.32 2.13
N THR A 140 4.54 10.56 2.75
CA THR A 140 4.55 9.09 2.72
C THR A 140 4.83 8.55 4.11
N TRP A 141 4.38 9.25 5.15
CA TRP A 141 4.71 8.95 6.53
C TRP A 141 4.51 7.46 6.81
N GLU A 142 3.41 6.88 6.35
CA GLU A 142 2.99 5.47 6.38
C GLU A 142 3.91 4.39 5.73
N VAL A 143 4.83 4.73 4.83
CA VAL A 143 5.50 3.76 3.92
C VAL A 143 6.78 3.18 4.55
N PRO A 144 6.94 1.88 4.79
CA PRO A 144 8.21 1.34 5.28
C PRO A 144 9.41 1.68 4.38
N ARG A 145 10.48 2.19 4.98
CA ARG A 145 11.73 2.58 4.31
C ARG A 145 12.64 1.37 4.23
N GLU A 146 12.78 0.82 3.04
CA GLU A 146 13.73 -0.26 2.74
C GLU A 146 14.67 0.18 1.61
N TYR A 147 15.92 0.45 1.95
CA TYR A 147 16.95 0.88 0.98
C TYR A 147 18.04 -0.16 0.81
N TYR A 148 18.59 -0.27 -0.39
CA TYR A 148 19.50 -1.34 -0.79
C TYR A 148 20.88 -0.77 -1.10
N PRO A 149 21.85 -0.85 -0.18
CA PRO A 149 23.20 -0.34 -0.40
C PRO A 149 23.89 -1.01 -1.60
N ALA A 150 24.62 -0.22 -2.38
CA ALA A 150 25.44 -0.74 -3.48
C ALA A 150 26.62 -1.58 -2.95
N ASP A 151 27.10 -2.50 -3.78
CA ASP A 151 28.27 -3.31 -3.45
C ASP A 151 29.51 -2.43 -3.18
N GLY A 152 30.21 -2.72 -2.08
CA GLY A 152 31.38 -1.98 -1.61
C GLY A 152 31.07 -0.80 -0.69
N LEU A 153 29.79 -0.44 -0.49
CA LEU A 153 29.42 0.69 0.35
C LEU A 153 29.51 0.39 1.86
N LEU A 154 29.30 -0.87 2.24
CA LEU A 154 29.35 -1.32 3.64
C LEU A 154 30.79 -1.55 4.11
N ARG A 155 31.14 -0.95 5.25
CA ARG A 155 32.46 -1.10 5.87
C ARG A 155 32.40 -2.17 6.96
N TRP A 156 32.63 -3.43 6.58
CA TRP A 156 32.64 -4.57 7.50
C TRP A 156 33.81 -4.52 8.47
N GLY A 157 33.59 -4.97 9.72
CA GLY A 157 34.58 -4.90 10.81
C GLY A 157 34.95 -3.46 11.23
N ALA A 158 34.25 -2.46 10.70
CA ALA A 158 34.62 -1.07 10.80
C ALA A 158 33.41 -0.16 11.06
N VAL A 159 33.71 1.10 11.35
CA VAL A 159 32.72 2.14 11.65
C VAL A 159 32.04 2.62 10.36
N ASN A 160 30.72 2.67 10.42
CA ASN A 160 29.82 3.21 9.41
C ASN A 160 29.05 4.40 9.99
N VAL A 161 28.63 5.30 9.11
CA VAL A 161 27.79 6.46 9.46
C VAL A 161 26.53 6.40 8.61
N LEU A 162 25.38 6.41 9.27
CA LEU A 162 24.08 6.59 8.65
C LEU A 162 23.60 8.02 8.94
N ALA A 163 23.20 8.76 7.92
CA ALA A 163 22.57 10.06 8.05
C ALA A 163 21.21 10.04 7.35
N VAL A 164 20.19 10.56 8.00
CA VAL A 164 18.81 10.57 7.48
C VAL A 164 18.32 12.00 7.53
N ARG A 165 18.08 12.56 6.36
CA ARG A 165 17.45 13.86 6.16
C ARG A 165 15.95 13.62 6.08
N VAL A 166 15.18 14.31 6.92
CA VAL A 166 13.72 14.19 7.01
C VAL A 166 13.11 15.55 6.73
N TYR A 167 11.95 15.55 6.08
CA TYR A 167 11.08 16.72 6.00
C TYR A 167 9.72 16.36 6.58
N ASP A 168 9.27 17.15 7.56
CA ASP A 168 7.92 17.15 8.11
C ASP A 168 7.20 18.39 7.56
N GLY A 169 6.08 18.17 6.87
CA GLY A 169 5.29 19.22 6.24
C GLY A 169 4.14 19.72 7.11
N THR A 170 3.57 18.85 7.95
CA THR A 170 2.51 19.21 8.89
C THR A 170 2.25 18.09 9.89
N GLY A 171 1.93 18.45 11.13
CA GLY A 171 1.47 17.49 12.12
C GLY A 171 2.59 17.14 13.09
N GLY A 172 2.93 15.86 13.20
CA GLY A 172 4.01 15.43 14.07
C GLY A 172 5.01 14.57 13.31
N GLY A 173 6.28 14.96 13.30
CA GLY A 173 7.31 14.27 12.55
C GLY A 173 8.12 13.19 13.28
N GLY A 174 9.11 12.67 12.56
CA GLY A 174 10.12 11.77 13.09
C GLY A 174 9.88 10.29 12.77
N PHE A 175 10.59 9.40 13.46
CA PHE A 175 10.49 7.96 13.24
C PHE A 175 9.42 7.39 14.15
N TYR A 176 8.36 6.78 13.63
CA TYR A 176 7.27 6.33 14.49
C TYR A 176 7.10 4.80 14.54
N GLN A 177 7.71 4.04 13.61
CA GLN A 177 7.67 2.58 13.66
C GLN A 177 8.98 1.96 13.16
N GLY A 178 9.38 0.82 13.74
CA GLY A 178 10.51 0.01 13.25
C GLY A 178 10.11 -1.07 12.25
N PRO A 179 11.03 -1.98 11.88
CA PRO A 179 12.40 -2.11 12.40
C PRO A 179 13.37 -1.05 11.84
N ILE A 180 14.39 -0.68 12.62
CA ILE A 180 15.41 0.30 12.23
C ILE A 180 16.79 -0.35 12.33
N GLY A 181 17.50 -0.50 11.22
CA GLY A 181 18.81 -1.16 11.20
C GLY A 181 19.23 -1.65 9.82
N LEU A 182 20.33 -2.41 9.81
CA LEU A 182 20.86 -3.07 8.62
C LEU A 182 20.64 -4.57 8.76
N PHE A 183 19.79 -5.12 7.90
CA PHE A 183 19.30 -6.48 8.03
C PHE A 183 19.53 -7.26 6.74
N SER A 184 19.84 -8.55 6.86
CA SER A 184 19.62 -9.49 5.77
C SER A 184 18.13 -9.60 5.44
N LYS A 185 17.79 -10.01 4.22
CA LYS A 185 16.38 -10.32 3.88
C LYS A 185 15.83 -11.47 4.70
N ALA A 186 16.66 -12.46 5.06
CA ALA A 186 16.27 -13.52 6.01
C ALA A 186 15.84 -12.95 7.38
N ARG A 187 16.56 -11.96 7.90
CA ARG A 187 16.19 -11.28 9.15
C ARG A 187 14.92 -10.45 9.01
N LEU A 188 14.76 -9.69 7.92
CA LEU A 188 13.54 -8.92 7.67
C LEU A 188 12.31 -9.83 7.56
N ARG A 189 12.43 -10.95 6.83
CA ARG A 189 11.36 -11.97 6.78
C ARG A 189 10.99 -12.45 8.18
N THR A 190 12.00 -12.78 9.00
CA THR A 190 11.79 -13.22 10.39
C THR A 190 11.07 -12.16 11.23
N LEU A 191 11.45 -10.88 11.10
CA LEU A 191 10.80 -9.76 11.79
C LEU A 191 9.35 -9.57 11.32
N ALA A 192 9.05 -9.88 10.06
CA ALA A 192 7.70 -9.89 9.49
C ALA A 192 6.93 -11.20 9.76
N GLY A 193 7.46 -12.11 10.58
CA GLY A 193 6.82 -13.40 10.89
C GLY A 193 6.90 -14.45 9.78
N VAL A 194 7.56 -14.14 8.66
CA VAL A 194 7.82 -15.08 7.56
C VAL A 194 9.13 -15.80 7.84
N THR A 195 9.05 -17.06 8.28
CA THR A 195 10.23 -17.86 8.62
C THR A 195 10.32 -19.13 7.78
N GLY A 196 11.53 -19.65 7.63
CA GLY A 196 11.80 -20.80 6.78
C GLY A 196 13.28 -21.17 6.72
N THR A 197 13.60 -22.10 5.82
CA THR A 197 14.94 -22.61 5.59
C THR A 197 15.41 -22.33 4.17
N ALA A 198 16.71 -22.18 3.98
CA ALA A 198 17.33 -22.02 2.66
C ALA A 198 16.86 -23.10 1.67
N ALA A 199 16.53 -22.71 0.43
CA ALA A 199 16.17 -23.66 -0.61
C ALA A 199 17.37 -24.56 -0.96
N ASN A 200 17.13 -25.86 -1.15
CA ASN A 200 18.17 -26.76 -1.65
C ASN A 200 18.44 -26.54 -3.15
N ARG A 201 19.50 -27.17 -3.69
CA ARG A 201 19.91 -27.01 -5.11
C ARG A 201 18.78 -27.29 -6.11
N THR A 202 17.95 -28.30 -5.86
CA THR A 202 16.83 -28.66 -6.75
C THR A 202 15.73 -27.62 -6.70
N GLN A 203 15.38 -27.16 -5.50
CA GLN A 203 14.38 -26.10 -5.30
C GLN A 203 14.83 -24.76 -5.89
N LEU A 204 16.13 -24.43 -5.75
CA LEU A 204 16.71 -23.26 -6.38
C LEU A 204 16.62 -23.32 -7.90
N ALA A 205 17.03 -24.44 -8.50
CA ALA A 205 16.97 -24.64 -9.93
C ALA A 205 15.52 -24.51 -10.45
N HIS A 206 14.55 -25.00 -9.68
CA HIS A 206 13.13 -24.83 -9.97
C HIS A 206 12.69 -23.36 -9.93
N ALA A 207 13.03 -22.64 -8.86
CA ALA A 207 12.71 -21.22 -8.72
C ALA A 207 13.26 -20.40 -9.90
N CYS A 208 14.52 -20.61 -10.23
CA CYS A 208 15.15 -19.93 -11.37
C CYS A 208 14.54 -20.33 -12.72
N ALA A 209 14.08 -21.58 -12.87
CA ALA A 209 13.39 -21.99 -14.10
C ALA A 209 12.08 -21.21 -14.30
N VAL A 210 11.31 -20.96 -13.24
CA VAL A 210 10.07 -20.17 -13.28
C VAL A 210 10.36 -18.71 -13.63
N LEU A 211 11.25 -18.05 -12.87
CA LEU A 211 11.59 -16.63 -13.10
C LEU A 211 12.12 -16.40 -14.51
N ASN A 212 13.07 -17.23 -14.96
CA ASN A 212 13.63 -17.12 -16.31
C ASN A 212 12.57 -17.37 -17.40
N ALA A 213 11.58 -18.23 -17.15
CA ALA A 213 10.48 -18.43 -18.09
C ALA A 213 9.59 -17.18 -18.16
N GLN A 214 9.29 -16.56 -17.02
CA GLN A 214 8.54 -15.30 -16.94
C GLN A 214 9.28 -14.15 -17.65
N HIS A 215 10.55 -13.91 -17.31
CA HIS A 215 11.39 -12.86 -17.91
C HIS A 215 11.42 -12.98 -19.44
N ARG A 216 11.72 -14.18 -19.95
CA ARG A 216 11.77 -14.43 -21.40
C ARG A 216 10.42 -14.29 -22.08
N ALA A 217 9.33 -14.68 -21.43
CA ALA A 217 8.00 -14.54 -21.99
C ALA A 217 7.62 -13.06 -22.12
N VAL A 218 7.81 -12.29 -21.04
CA VAL A 218 7.54 -10.84 -21.00
C VAL A 218 8.43 -10.09 -22.00
N ALA A 219 9.74 -10.34 -22.02
CA ALA A 219 10.66 -9.69 -22.94
C ALA A 219 10.36 -9.94 -24.43
N ARG A 220 9.70 -11.07 -24.76
CA ARG A 220 9.25 -11.38 -26.12
C ARG A 220 7.82 -10.94 -26.43
N GLY A 221 7.09 -10.41 -25.45
CA GLY A 221 5.66 -10.14 -25.56
C GLY A 221 4.81 -11.42 -25.71
N ASP A 222 5.33 -12.59 -25.33
CA ASP A 222 4.63 -13.88 -25.44
C ASP A 222 3.74 -14.11 -24.22
N LEU A 223 2.55 -13.49 -24.26
CA LEU A 223 1.56 -13.56 -23.19
C LEU A 223 1.05 -14.99 -22.93
N ARG A 224 1.08 -15.86 -23.94
CA ARG A 224 0.68 -17.26 -23.77
C ARG A 224 1.74 -18.02 -22.99
N ALA A 225 3.01 -17.82 -23.31
CA ALA A 225 4.11 -18.39 -22.53
C ALA A 225 4.11 -17.85 -21.10
N TYR A 226 3.86 -16.55 -20.89
CA TYR A 226 3.77 -15.97 -19.55
C TYR A 226 2.61 -16.59 -18.76
N ALA A 227 1.41 -16.68 -19.35
CA ALA A 227 0.26 -17.31 -18.72
C ALA A 227 0.53 -18.77 -18.29
N ALA A 228 1.33 -19.51 -19.07
CA ALA A 228 1.71 -20.88 -18.73
C ALA A 228 2.62 -21.00 -17.50
N THR A 229 3.23 -19.89 -17.06
CA THR A 229 4.01 -19.81 -15.81
C THR A 229 3.15 -19.45 -14.59
N LEU A 230 1.85 -19.24 -14.76
CA LEU A 230 0.93 -18.93 -13.66
C LEU A 230 0.03 -20.14 -13.39
N ALA A 231 -0.13 -20.50 -12.13
CA ALA A 231 -0.95 -21.63 -11.75
C ALA A 231 -2.45 -21.33 -11.97
N PRO A 232 -3.28 -22.37 -12.18
CA PRO A 232 -4.73 -22.20 -12.07
C PRO A 232 -5.08 -21.67 -10.68
N GLY A 233 -5.80 -20.54 -10.63
CA GLY A 233 -6.12 -19.86 -9.37
C GLY A 233 -5.04 -18.88 -8.89
N PHE A 234 -4.04 -18.57 -9.73
CA PHE A 234 -3.04 -17.53 -9.44
C PHE A 234 -3.69 -16.25 -8.94
N PHE A 235 -3.20 -15.79 -7.79
CA PHE A 235 -3.63 -14.54 -7.19
C PHE A 235 -2.45 -13.90 -6.45
N HIS A 236 -2.02 -12.74 -6.90
CA HIS A 236 -0.97 -11.96 -6.25
C HIS A 236 -1.47 -10.54 -6.01
N GLN A 237 -1.73 -10.15 -4.76
CA GLN A 237 -2.16 -8.78 -4.40
C GLN A 237 -3.23 -8.16 -5.33
N GLY A 238 -4.32 -8.88 -5.59
CA GLY A 238 -5.40 -8.41 -6.48
C GLY A 238 -5.24 -8.81 -7.95
N ASP A 239 -4.05 -9.24 -8.36
CA ASP A 239 -3.79 -9.70 -9.71
C ASP A 239 -4.16 -11.17 -9.90
N THR A 240 -5.18 -11.36 -10.73
CA THR A 240 -5.46 -12.65 -11.35
C THR A 240 -4.65 -12.79 -12.64
N THR A 241 -4.52 -14.03 -13.15
CA THR A 241 -3.94 -14.26 -14.48
C THR A 241 -4.60 -13.39 -15.55
N ALA A 242 -5.93 -13.26 -15.51
CA ALA A 242 -6.67 -12.48 -16.49
C ALA A 242 -6.29 -10.99 -16.43
N ARG A 243 -6.23 -10.43 -15.21
CA ARG A 243 -5.85 -9.03 -14.97
C ARG A 243 -4.42 -8.75 -15.41
N ARG A 244 -3.45 -9.54 -14.96
CA ARG A 244 -2.03 -9.37 -15.33
C ARG A 244 -1.81 -9.44 -16.84
N LEU A 245 -2.53 -10.33 -17.54
CA LEU A 245 -2.46 -10.41 -19.00
C LEU A 245 -3.15 -9.24 -19.70
N ALA A 246 -4.19 -8.64 -19.10
CA ALA A 246 -4.80 -7.44 -19.64
C ALA A 246 -3.85 -6.24 -19.50
N ASP A 247 -3.21 -6.09 -18.34
CA ASP A 247 -2.26 -5.02 -18.07
C ASP A 247 -1.05 -5.12 -19.01
N LEU A 248 -0.46 -6.31 -19.17
CA LEU A 248 0.64 -6.54 -20.11
C LEU A 248 0.26 -6.27 -21.58
N ARG A 249 -1.02 -6.45 -21.96
CA ARG A 249 -1.49 -6.05 -23.30
C ARG A 249 -1.58 -4.54 -23.44
N ALA A 250 -2.04 -3.85 -22.39
CA ALA A 250 -2.25 -2.41 -22.39
C ALA A 250 -0.92 -1.64 -22.33
N SER A 251 0.06 -2.13 -21.56
CA SER A 251 1.36 -1.45 -21.36
C SER A 251 2.31 -1.53 -22.56
N GLY A 252 2.04 -2.40 -23.55
CA GLY A 252 3.00 -2.67 -24.62
C GLY A 252 4.23 -3.44 -24.12
N PRO A 253 5.36 -3.43 -24.87
CA PRO A 253 6.58 -4.12 -24.44
C PRO A 253 7.12 -3.55 -23.13
N VAL A 254 7.16 -4.38 -22.09
CA VAL A 254 7.75 -4.05 -20.78
C VAL A 254 8.87 -5.04 -20.45
N THR A 255 9.76 -4.65 -19.55
CA THR A 255 10.80 -5.53 -18.99
C THR A 255 10.34 -6.00 -17.61
N LEU A 256 10.43 -7.30 -17.34
CA LEU A 256 10.30 -7.85 -16.01
C LEU A 256 11.68 -8.17 -15.46
N LYS A 257 12.00 -7.66 -14.26
CA LYS A 257 13.26 -7.92 -13.58
C LYS A 257 12.98 -8.36 -12.14
N ASP A 258 13.75 -9.33 -11.67
CA ASP A 258 13.78 -9.80 -10.29
C ASP A 258 15.20 -9.63 -9.75
N ASP A 259 15.40 -8.58 -8.95
CA ASP A 259 16.68 -8.25 -8.33
C ASP A 259 16.79 -8.86 -6.93
N GLN A 260 18.03 -9.19 -6.56
CA GLN A 260 18.38 -9.77 -5.26
C GLN A 260 17.57 -11.03 -4.90
N ALA A 261 16.97 -11.74 -5.85
CA ALA A 261 16.05 -12.84 -5.55
C ALA A 261 16.66 -13.90 -4.60
N GLU A 262 15.90 -14.32 -3.59
CA GLU A 262 16.29 -15.33 -2.60
C GLU A 262 15.21 -16.40 -2.48
N ALA A 263 15.55 -17.65 -2.80
CA ALA A 263 14.65 -18.79 -2.67
C ALA A 263 14.80 -19.48 -1.31
N PHE A 264 13.68 -19.74 -0.66
CA PHE A 264 13.60 -20.45 0.61
C PHE A 264 12.34 -21.31 0.69
N VAL A 265 12.29 -22.18 1.69
CA VAL A 265 11.11 -22.99 2.01
C VAL A 265 10.57 -22.48 3.34
N ASP A 266 9.35 -21.96 3.33
CA ASP A 266 8.73 -21.47 4.58
C ASP A 266 8.33 -22.61 5.53
N ASN A 267 7.88 -22.27 6.74
CA ASN A 267 7.48 -23.26 7.74
C ASN A 267 6.26 -24.11 7.32
N GLN A 268 5.52 -23.71 6.29
CA GLN A 268 4.43 -24.49 5.71
C GLN A 268 4.91 -25.43 4.59
N GLY A 269 6.22 -25.44 4.30
CA GLY A 269 6.82 -26.28 3.26
C GLY A 269 6.68 -25.69 1.86
N ARG A 270 6.29 -24.42 1.71
CA ARG A 270 6.09 -23.76 0.42
C ARG A 270 7.42 -23.22 -0.09
N LEU A 271 7.69 -23.38 -1.39
CA LEU A 271 8.84 -22.75 -2.03
C LEU A 271 8.50 -21.30 -2.34
N VAL A 272 9.28 -20.37 -1.80
CA VAL A 272 9.07 -18.93 -1.87
C VAL A 272 10.32 -18.24 -2.41
N VAL A 273 10.15 -17.22 -3.23
CA VAL A 273 11.19 -16.31 -3.67
C VAL A 273 10.91 -14.93 -3.10
N ASP A 274 11.84 -14.41 -2.29
CA ASP A 274 11.86 -13.02 -1.82
C ASP A 274 12.70 -12.20 -2.81
N THR A 275 12.08 -11.28 -3.53
CA THR A 275 12.67 -10.58 -4.69
C THR A 275 12.31 -9.10 -4.68
N ILE A 276 13.19 -8.28 -5.27
CA ILE A 276 12.86 -6.89 -5.63
C ILE A 276 12.44 -6.90 -7.09
N ARG A 277 11.14 -6.94 -7.32
CA ARG A 277 10.55 -7.09 -8.65
C ARG A 277 10.23 -5.73 -9.24
N SER A 278 10.54 -5.54 -10.53
CA SER A 278 10.21 -4.31 -11.26
C SER A 278 9.64 -4.61 -12.65
N TRP A 279 8.71 -3.74 -13.06
CA TRP A 279 7.96 -3.82 -14.31
C TRP A 279 8.19 -2.56 -15.14
N GLY A 280 9.13 -2.61 -16.09
CA GLY A 280 9.47 -1.47 -16.95
C GLY A 280 10.00 -0.29 -16.13
N SER A 281 9.27 0.83 -16.16
CA SER A 281 9.59 2.04 -15.40
C SER A 281 8.83 2.17 -14.08
N GLN A 282 8.09 1.14 -13.66
CA GLN A 282 7.45 1.13 -12.35
C GLN A 282 8.50 1.05 -11.25
N GLU A 283 8.23 1.70 -10.12
CA GLU A 283 9.08 1.61 -8.93
C GLU A 283 9.24 0.13 -8.51
N PRO A 284 10.47 -0.34 -8.23
CA PRO A 284 10.68 -1.69 -7.77
C PRO A 284 10.00 -1.93 -6.42
N ALA A 285 9.33 -3.07 -6.27
CA ALA A 285 8.68 -3.48 -5.04
C ALA A 285 9.27 -4.80 -4.54
N ARG A 286 9.36 -4.94 -3.22
CA ARG A 286 9.69 -6.23 -2.61
C ARG A 286 8.47 -7.14 -2.64
N GLU A 287 8.58 -8.28 -3.30
CA GLU A 287 7.51 -9.27 -3.45
C GLU A 287 7.94 -10.64 -2.90
N LEU A 288 6.97 -11.38 -2.36
CA LEU A 288 7.12 -12.80 -2.02
C LEU A 288 6.38 -13.64 -3.07
N LEU A 289 7.12 -14.34 -3.92
CA LEU A 289 6.58 -15.17 -4.98
C LEU A 289 6.53 -16.63 -4.53
N TYR A 290 5.34 -17.20 -4.48
CA TYR A 290 5.18 -18.59 -4.07
C TYR A 290 5.05 -19.49 -5.29
N LEU A 291 5.81 -20.58 -5.30
CA LEU A 291 5.95 -21.45 -6.46
C LEU A 291 5.40 -22.85 -6.14
N ASP A 292 4.70 -23.47 -7.09
CA ASP A 292 4.34 -24.89 -6.97
C ASP A 292 5.62 -25.72 -7.20
N PRO A 293 6.11 -26.53 -6.24
CA PRO A 293 7.31 -27.34 -6.45
C PRO A 293 7.09 -28.49 -7.45
N ARG A 294 5.84 -28.78 -7.86
CA ARG A 294 5.47 -29.86 -8.78
C ARG A 294 5.24 -29.37 -10.21
N LYS A 295 5.11 -28.06 -10.41
CA LYS A 295 4.82 -27.42 -11.70
C LYS A 295 5.73 -26.21 -11.87
N ASN A 296 6.15 -25.88 -13.08
CA ASN A 296 6.91 -24.65 -13.32
C ASN A 296 5.97 -23.43 -13.31
N ALA A 297 5.31 -23.17 -12.18
CA ALA A 297 4.27 -22.15 -12.07
C ALA A 297 4.33 -21.39 -10.74
N GLU A 298 4.08 -20.09 -10.83
CA GLU A 298 3.82 -19.19 -9.71
C GLU A 298 2.35 -19.30 -9.27
N LEU A 299 2.15 -19.39 -7.96
CA LEU A 299 0.85 -19.44 -7.30
C LEU A 299 0.32 -18.04 -6.97
N GLY A 300 1.22 -17.08 -6.79
CA GLY A 300 0.92 -15.77 -6.19
C GLY A 300 0.90 -15.85 -4.67
N ASP A 301 0.82 -14.72 -3.98
CA ASP A 301 0.88 -14.65 -2.51
C ASP A 301 -0.47 -14.88 -1.82
N HIS A 302 -1.56 -14.87 -2.59
CA HIS A 302 -2.94 -14.94 -2.09
C HIS A 302 -3.23 -13.91 -0.98
N ALA A 303 -2.51 -12.78 -0.97
CA ALA A 303 -2.72 -11.71 0.00
C ALA A 303 -4.16 -11.22 -0.07
N ARG A 304 -4.80 -11.09 1.09
CA ARG A 304 -6.17 -10.59 1.18
C ARG A 304 -6.24 -9.12 1.49
N PHE A 305 -5.14 -8.51 1.89
CA PHE A 305 -5.05 -7.08 2.12
C PHE A 305 -3.82 -6.56 1.41
N PHE A 306 -4.03 -5.63 0.48
CA PHE A 306 -3.00 -5.13 -0.40
C PHE A 306 -3.39 -3.76 -0.97
N ARG A 307 -2.40 -3.05 -1.50
CA ARG A 307 -2.59 -1.82 -2.26
C ARG A 307 -2.84 -2.15 -3.72
N ASP A 308 -3.78 -1.45 -4.32
CA ASP A 308 -4.05 -1.47 -5.75
C ASP A 308 -3.93 -0.04 -6.30
N SER A 309 -3.66 0.11 -7.60
CA SER A 309 -3.42 1.42 -8.21
C SER A 309 -3.97 1.52 -9.63
N TYR A 310 -4.38 2.73 -10.00
CA TYR A 310 -4.89 3.04 -11.33
C TYR A 310 -4.61 4.50 -11.70
N ASP A 311 -4.66 4.81 -12.98
CA ASP A 311 -4.52 6.19 -13.45
C ASP A 311 -5.88 6.89 -13.35
N SER A 312 -5.99 7.87 -12.45
CA SER A 312 -7.21 8.62 -12.16
C SER A 312 -7.30 9.85 -13.06
N THR A 313 -8.42 9.99 -13.78
CA THR A 313 -8.69 11.20 -14.56
C THR A 313 -9.13 12.33 -13.63
N ALA A 314 -9.93 12.01 -12.61
CA ALA A 314 -10.38 12.95 -11.59
C ALA A 314 -9.20 13.64 -10.87
N MET A 315 -8.16 12.88 -10.55
CA MET A 315 -6.96 13.39 -9.86
C MET A 315 -5.85 13.84 -10.80
N GLY A 316 -5.91 13.49 -12.09
CA GLY A 316 -4.86 13.78 -13.07
C GLY A 316 -3.52 13.08 -12.80
N ARG A 317 -3.53 12.05 -11.94
CA ARG A 317 -2.35 11.29 -11.51
C ARG A 317 -2.69 9.83 -11.28
N ARG A 318 -1.66 9.00 -11.14
CA ARG A 318 -1.83 7.64 -10.61
C ARG A 318 -2.20 7.72 -9.14
N THR A 319 -3.25 7.02 -8.75
CA THR A 319 -3.76 6.98 -7.38
C THR A 319 -3.81 5.54 -6.88
N GLN A 320 -3.73 5.37 -5.57
CA GLN A 320 -3.77 4.07 -4.90
C GLN A 320 -5.01 3.94 -4.01
N PHE A 321 -5.35 2.71 -3.66
CA PHE A 321 -6.35 2.38 -2.66
C PHE A 321 -5.99 1.02 -2.05
N ASN A 322 -6.38 0.79 -0.80
CA ASN A 322 -6.26 -0.54 -0.20
C ASN A 322 -7.52 -1.36 -0.45
N VAL A 323 -7.35 -2.67 -0.56
CA VAL A 323 -8.45 -3.62 -0.69
C VAL A 323 -8.27 -4.73 0.33
N TYR A 324 -9.31 -4.98 1.12
CA TYR A 324 -9.46 -6.19 1.91
C TYR A 324 -10.45 -7.15 1.23
N LEU A 325 -10.04 -8.41 1.10
CA LEU A 325 -10.82 -9.52 0.58
C LEU A 325 -11.16 -10.50 1.71
N PRO A 326 -12.43 -10.93 1.83
CA PRO A 326 -12.82 -11.85 2.90
C PRO A 326 -12.21 -13.25 2.69
N LYS A 327 -12.12 -14.03 3.76
CA LYS A 327 -11.47 -15.37 3.78
C LYS A 327 -12.03 -16.33 2.72
N SER A 328 -13.31 -16.26 2.37
CA SER A 328 -13.86 -17.11 1.30
C SER A 328 -13.56 -16.64 -0.13
N TYR A 329 -13.02 -15.43 -0.33
CA TYR A 329 -12.72 -14.90 -1.66
C TYR A 329 -11.75 -15.78 -2.43
N THR A 330 -10.63 -16.19 -1.84
CA THR A 330 -9.64 -17.05 -2.53
C THR A 330 -10.06 -18.52 -2.60
N ARG A 331 -11.10 -18.93 -1.84
CA ARG A 331 -11.62 -20.30 -1.79
C ARG A 331 -12.73 -20.57 -2.79
N SER A 332 -13.41 -19.52 -3.24
CA SER A 332 -14.47 -19.61 -4.25
C SER A 332 -14.10 -18.85 -5.51
N THR A 333 -14.39 -19.44 -6.67
CA THR A 333 -14.18 -18.74 -7.95
C THR A 333 -15.39 -17.94 -8.41
N ALA A 334 -16.57 -18.21 -7.84
CA ALA A 334 -17.86 -17.71 -8.35
C ALA A 334 -18.62 -16.80 -7.36
N LYS A 335 -18.41 -16.97 -6.04
CA LYS A 335 -19.09 -16.17 -5.02
C LYS A 335 -18.81 -14.68 -5.22
N ARG A 336 -19.87 -13.87 -5.11
CA ARG A 336 -19.84 -12.42 -5.13
C ARG A 336 -20.12 -11.85 -3.75
N PHE A 337 -19.57 -10.67 -3.48
CA PHE A 337 -19.53 -10.07 -2.15
C PHE A 337 -20.10 -8.66 -2.14
N PRO A 338 -20.80 -8.24 -1.08
CA PRO A 338 -21.07 -6.83 -0.85
C PRO A 338 -19.76 -6.05 -0.63
N VAL A 339 -19.84 -4.72 -0.72
CA VAL A 339 -18.67 -3.82 -0.60
C VAL A 339 -18.93 -2.75 0.45
N VAL A 340 -17.95 -2.50 1.30
CA VAL A 340 -17.92 -1.33 2.20
C VAL A 340 -16.75 -0.44 1.80
N TYR A 341 -17.01 0.85 1.54
CA TYR A 341 -15.97 1.85 1.32
C TYR A 341 -15.65 2.53 2.66
N MET A 342 -14.40 2.43 3.13
CA MET A 342 -13.96 2.97 4.41
C MET A 342 -13.03 4.16 4.17
N LEU A 343 -13.47 5.35 4.58
CA LEU A 343 -12.86 6.63 4.26
C LEU A 343 -11.94 7.13 5.38
N ASN A 344 -10.74 7.61 5.02
CA ASN A 344 -9.70 8.05 5.95
C ASN A 344 -10.01 9.41 6.62
N GLY A 345 -9.33 9.66 7.73
CA GLY A 345 -9.32 10.94 8.43
C GLY A 345 -8.48 12.01 7.74
N PHE A 346 -8.53 13.25 8.25
CA PHE A 346 -7.64 14.33 7.82
C PHE A 346 -6.19 13.97 8.17
N ASN A 347 -5.24 14.30 7.31
CA ASN A 347 -3.83 13.88 7.32
C ASN A 347 -3.62 12.36 7.18
N GLY A 348 -4.63 11.64 6.70
CA GLY A 348 -4.56 10.22 6.38
C GLY A 348 -4.61 9.96 4.87
N SER A 349 -4.43 8.69 4.52
CA SER A 349 -4.53 8.16 3.16
C SER A 349 -5.11 6.73 3.21
N ASN A 350 -5.15 6.02 2.08
CA ASN A 350 -5.46 4.58 2.08
C ASN A 350 -4.48 3.72 2.90
N ILE A 351 -3.28 4.22 3.18
CA ILE A 351 -2.24 3.41 3.82
C ILE A 351 -2.41 3.41 5.35
N GLU A 352 -3.17 4.37 5.88
CA GLU A 352 -3.43 4.46 7.32
C GLU A 352 -4.08 3.17 7.90
N TRP A 353 -4.77 2.41 7.05
CA TRP A 353 -5.41 1.15 7.42
C TRP A 353 -4.41 0.01 7.61
N GLU A 354 -3.26 0.05 6.93
CA GLU A 354 -2.15 -0.89 7.18
C GLU A 354 -1.50 -0.63 8.53
N ALA A 355 -1.31 0.63 8.90
CA ALA A 355 -0.75 0.98 10.21
C ALA A 355 -1.64 0.52 11.38
N ARG A 356 -2.94 0.30 11.14
CA ARG A 356 -3.92 -0.16 12.13
C ARG A 356 -4.19 -1.66 12.09
N ASP A 357 -3.43 -2.43 11.29
CA ASP A 357 -3.67 -3.87 11.07
C ASP A 357 -5.14 -4.17 10.72
N MET A 358 -5.73 -3.35 9.83
CA MET A 358 -7.17 -3.36 9.59
C MET A 358 -7.66 -4.71 9.05
N ASP A 359 -6.83 -5.45 8.33
CA ASP A 359 -7.13 -6.81 7.89
C ASP A 359 -7.32 -7.78 9.07
N ALA A 360 -6.49 -7.69 10.10
CA ALA A 360 -6.61 -8.48 11.32
C ALA A 360 -7.84 -8.07 12.14
N VAL A 361 -8.21 -6.79 12.13
CA VAL A 361 -9.45 -6.29 12.73
C VAL A 361 -10.67 -6.86 11.99
N LEU A 362 -10.71 -6.72 10.66
CA LEU A 362 -11.79 -7.22 9.81
C LEU A 362 -11.93 -8.75 9.87
N ASP A 363 -10.83 -9.48 10.01
CA ASP A 363 -10.82 -10.95 10.14
C ASP A 363 -11.47 -11.47 11.43
N ARG A 364 -11.54 -10.63 12.47
CA ARG A 364 -12.15 -10.94 13.77
C ARG A 364 -13.64 -10.62 13.81
N LEU A 365 -14.16 -9.84 12.86
CA LEU A 365 -15.57 -9.52 12.79
C LEU A 365 -16.39 -10.79 12.49
N THR A 366 -17.56 -10.90 13.11
CA THR A 366 -18.50 -12.02 12.95
C THR A 366 -19.65 -11.69 11.99
N THR A 367 -19.49 -10.61 11.23
CA THR A 367 -20.47 -10.07 10.29
C THR A 367 -20.46 -10.84 8.96
N GLU A 368 -21.40 -10.54 8.07
CA GLU A 368 -21.33 -11.03 6.68
C GLU A 368 -19.99 -10.64 6.03
N GLU A 369 -19.44 -11.58 5.28
CA GLU A 369 -18.20 -11.36 4.53
C GLU A 369 -18.41 -10.29 3.44
N ALA A 370 -17.67 -9.20 3.53
CA ALA A 370 -17.65 -8.12 2.56
C ALA A 370 -16.24 -7.87 2.04
N ILE A 371 -16.15 -7.35 0.82
CA ILE A 371 -14.94 -6.66 0.36
C ILE A 371 -14.93 -5.29 1.06
N VAL A 372 -13.77 -4.86 1.56
CA VAL A 372 -13.61 -3.51 2.09
C VAL A 372 -12.61 -2.77 1.22
N VAL A 373 -13.00 -1.60 0.74
CA VAL A 373 -12.18 -0.74 -0.10
C VAL A 373 -11.84 0.51 0.67
N PHE A 374 -10.59 0.92 0.58
CA PHE A 374 -10.04 2.04 1.32
C PHE A 374 -9.43 3.03 0.33
N PRO A 375 -10.24 3.95 -0.23
CA PRO A 375 -9.75 4.99 -1.13
C PRO A 375 -8.70 5.89 -0.47
N ASP A 376 -7.76 6.41 -1.25
CA ASP A 376 -6.89 7.51 -0.83
C ASP A 376 -7.64 8.85 -0.89
N GLY A 377 -8.23 9.25 0.23
CA GLY A 377 -8.95 10.51 0.35
C GLY A 377 -8.07 11.72 0.63
N ASP A 378 -6.77 11.53 0.92
CA ASP A 378 -5.86 12.56 1.43
C ASP A 378 -6.56 13.39 2.54
N SER A 379 -6.21 14.66 2.67
CA SER A 379 -6.97 15.69 3.38
C SER A 379 -8.03 16.36 2.48
N GLY A 380 -8.56 15.66 1.47
CA GLY A 380 -9.38 16.21 0.39
C GLY A 380 -10.86 16.48 0.71
N TRP A 381 -11.35 16.10 1.89
CA TRP A 381 -12.75 16.22 2.33
C TRP A 381 -13.81 15.64 1.37
N TYR A 382 -13.41 14.74 0.47
CA TYR A 382 -14.30 14.02 -0.43
C TYR A 382 -15.19 14.94 -1.28
N VAL A 383 -14.64 16.09 -1.68
CA VAL A 383 -15.24 17.07 -2.59
C VAL A 383 -14.38 17.28 -3.82
N ASP A 384 -14.97 17.89 -4.83
CA ASP A 384 -14.24 18.29 -6.04
C ASP A 384 -13.79 19.75 -5.93
N THR A 385 -12.50 19.97 -6.10
CA THR A 385 -11.85 21.28 -6.03
C THR A 385 -10.70 21.37 -7.03
N SER A 386 -10.18 22.57 -7.23
CA SER A 386 -8.94 22.83 -7.97
C SER A 386 -7.71 22.10 -7.44
N ALA A 387 -7.72 21.63 -6.19
CA ALA A 387 -6.63 20.85 -5.60
C ALA A 387 -6.76 19.32 -5.87
N GLY A 388 -7.94 18.86 -6.28
CA GLY A 388 -8.22 17.45 -6.50
C GLY A 388 -9.71 17.16 -6.50
N ASN A 389 -10.13 16.19 -7.31
CA ASN A 389 -11.54 15.81 -7.46
C ASN A 389 -11.87 14.50 -6.71
N PHE A 390 -11.84 14.55 -5.38
CA PHE A 390 -11.97 13.35 -4.54
C PHE A 390 -13.37 12.74 -4.56
N ARG A 391 -14.42 13.55 -4.73
CA ARG A 391 -15.78 13.01 -4.93
C ARG A 391 -15.84 12.21 -6.22
N SER A 392 -15.40 12.81 -7.32
CA SER A 392 -15.40 12.16 -8.65
C SER A 392 -14.52 10.90 -8.63
N MET A 393 -13.35 10.96 -7.99
CA MET A 393 -12.47 9.81 -7.84
C MET A 393 -13.18 8.63 -7.16
N ILE A 394 -13.92 8.86 -6.07
CA ILE A 394 -14.62 7.75 -5.39
C ILE A 394 -15.83 7.27 -6.19
N VAL A 395 -16.71 8.20 -6.56
CA VAL A 395 -18.03 7.89 -7.13
C VAL A 395 -17.93 7.43 -8.58
N ASP A 396 -17.19 8.16 -9.40
CA ASP A 396 -17.17 7.98 -10.85
C ASP A 396 -16.05 7.03 -11.30
N GLU A 397 -15.01 6.82 -10.49
CA GLU A 397 -13.85 6.00 -10.85
C GLU A 397 -13.70 4.74 -9.98
N ILE A 398 -13.54 4.88 -8.65
CA ILE A 398 -13.23 3.74 -7.78
C ILE A 398 -14.42 2.78 -7.68
N VAL A 399 -15.66 3.25 -7.50
CA VAL A 399 -16.84 2.36 -7.46
C VAL A 399 -16.94 1.47 -8.71
N PRO A 400 -16.97 2.01 -9.94
CA PRO A 400 -17.03 1.18 -11.14
C PRO A 400 -15.74 0.39 -11.42
N LEU A 401 -14.56 0.87 -10.99
CA LEU A 401 -13.32 0.09 -11.03
C LEU A 401 -13.43 -1.17 -10.17
N VAL A 402 -13.88 -1.02 -8.93
CA VAL A 402 -13.99 -2.11 -7.97
C VAL A 402 -15.00 -3.16 -8.45
N ASP A 403 -16.16 -2.73 -8.96
CA ASP A 403 -17.17 -3.64 -9.51
C ASP A 403 -16.70 -4.43 -10.75
N ARG A 404 -15.74 -3.87 -11.50
CA ARG A 404 -15.12 -4.54 -12.66
C ARG A 404 -13.98 -5.46 -12.25
N ALA A 405 -13.15 -5.03 -11.30
CA ALA A 405 -11.91 -5.72 -10.94
C ALA A 405 -12.12 -6.85 -9.92
N TYR A 406 -13.13 -6.71 -9.07
CA TYR A 406 -13.42 -7.64 -7.98
C TYR A 406 -14.80 -8.28 -8.12
N ARG A 407 -15.01 -9.43 -7.47
CA ARG A 407 -16.30 -10.13 -7.49
C ARG A 407 -17.31 -9.48 -6.55
N THR A 408 -17.75 -8.28 -6.88
CA THR A 408 -18.76 -7.56 -6.11
C THR A 408 -20.18 -8.00 -6.48
N ILE A 409 -21.13 -7.65 -5.61
CA ILE A 409 -22.56 -7.50 -5.94
C ILE A 409 -22.78 -6.00 -6.25
N PRO A 410 -22.87 -5.61 -7.53
CA PRO A 410 -22.71 -4.22 -7.94
C PRO A 410 -24.03 -3.43 -7.88
N ASP A 411 -24.70 -3.44 -6.72
CA ASP A 411 -25.93 -2.67 -6.49
C ASP A 411 -25.87 -1.89 -5.17
N ARG A 412 -26.79 -0.93 -4.99
CA ARG A 412 -26.80 -0.06 -3.81
C ARG A 412 -27.09 -0.80 -2.51
N ASP A 413 -27.90 -1.86 -2.57
CA ASP A 413 -28.39 -2.56 -1.39
C ASP A 413 -27.31 -3.47 -0.80
N HIS A 414 -26.21 -3.68 -1.54
CA HIS A 414 -25.00 -4.38 -1.16
C HIS A 414 -23.76 -3.48 -1.06
N ARG A 415 -23.98 -2.16 -1.00
CA ARG A 415 -22.89 -1.17 -0.90
C ARG A 415 -23.08 -0.26 0.32
N GLY A 416 -22.11 -0.35 1.22
CA GLY A 416 -21.99 0.50 2.40
C GLY A 416 -20.87 1.53 2.25
N ILE A 417 -20.96 2.60 3.01
CA ILE A 417 -19.90 3.60 3.15
C ILE A 417 -19.70 3.92 4.64
N SER A 418 -18.46 3.98 5.06
CA SER A 418 -18.03 4.20 6.43
C SER A 418 -16.81 5.13 6.43
N GLY A 419 -16.49 5.73 7.57
CA GLY A 419 -15.27 6.51 7.68
C GLY A 419 -15.06 7.09 9.07
N VAL A 420 -13.86 7.61 9.30
CA VAL A 420 -13.45 8.19 10.59
C VAL A 420 -13.16 9.69 10.45
N SER A 421 -13.57 10.52 11.40
CA SER A 421 -13.27 11.96 11.42
C SER A 421 -13.75 12.69 10.14
N MET A 422 -12.83 13.23 9.33
CA MET A 422 -13.10 13.75 7.98
C MET A 422 -13.82 12.69 7.11
N GLY A 423 -13.38 11.44 7.15
CA GLY A 423 -14.01 10.30 6.48
C GLY A 423 -15.42 10.01 6.95
N GLY A 424 -15.74 10.22 8.23
CA GLY A 424 -17.10 10.09 8.75
C GLY A 424 -18.04 11.16 8.21
N GLN A 425 -17.53 12.38 8.02
CA GLN A 425 -18.23 13.45 7.30
C GLN A 425 -18.42 13.07 5.82
N GLY A 426 -17.38 12.58 5.15
CA GLY A 426 -17.41 12.11 3.77
C GLY A 426 -18.42 10.98 3.54
N ALA A 427 -18.50 10.02 4.46
CA ALA A 427 -19.43 8.90 4.40
C ALA A 427 -20.89 9.40 4.41
N PHE A 428 -21.19 10.39 5.26
CA PHE A 428 -22.51 11.02 5.29
C PHE A 428 -22.79 11.85 4.03
N THR A 429 -21.86 12.68 3.58
CA THR A 429 -22.10 13.56 2.42
C THR A 429 -22.25 12.74 1.14
N LEU A 430 -21.33 11.82 0.86
CA LEU A 430 -21.40 10.95 -0.32
C LEU A 430 -22.62 10.03 -0.26
N GLY A 431 -22.88 9.39 0.88
CA GLY A 431 -24.04 8.52 1.05
C GLY A 431 -25.37 9.24 0.83
N LEU A 432 -25.53 10.45 1.38
CA LEU A 432 -26.78 11.23 1.22
C LEU A 432 -26.94 11.86 -0.17
N THR A 433 -25.84 12.15 -0.87
CA THR A 433 -25.88 12.77 -2.21
C THR A 433 -25.91 11.75 -3.36
N HIS A 434 -25.52 10.50 -3.09
CA HIS A 434 -25.52 9.39 -4.05
C HIS A 434 -26.33 8.19 -3.51
N PRO A 435 -27.62 8.39 -3.18
CA PRO A 435 -28.47 7.34 -2.62
C PRO A 435 -28.71 6.19 -3.60
N GLU A 436 -28.41 6.36 -4.88
CA GLU A 436 -28.40 5.32 -5.91
C GLU A 436 -27.17 4.39 -5.83
N LEU A 437 -26.13 4.77 -5.08
CA LEU A 437 -24.92 3.97 -4.91
C LEU A 437 -24.84 3.31 -3.54
N PHE A 438 -25.30 3.99 -2.48
CA PHE A 438 -25.13 3.54 -1.10
C PHE A 438 -26.47 3.35 -0.40
N SER A 439 -26.58 2.30 0.41
CA SER A 439 -27.77 2.04 1.25
C SER A 439 -27.46 1.99 2.75
N SER A 440 -26.19 1.99 3.14
CA SER A 440 -25.78 1.92 4.53
C SER A 440 -24.62 2.88 4.80
N ILE A 441 -24.77 3.73 5.80
CA ILE A 441 -23.85 4.82 6.13
C ILE A 441 -23.39 4.66 7.58
N ALA A 442 -22.08 4.62 7.79
CA ALA A 442 -21.45 4.60 9.10
C ALA A 442 -20.46 5.77 9.28
N SER A 443 -20.34 6.30 10.50
CA SER A 443 -19.41 7.40 10.81
C SER A 443 -18.81 7.26 12.21
N HIS A 444 -17.51 7.10 12.28
CA HIS A 444 -16.74 6.99 13.52
C HIS A 444 -16.14 8.35 13.88
N MET A 445 -16.51 8.91 15.04
CA MET A 445 -16.10 10.27 15.46
C MET A 445 -16.15 11.31 14.34
N GLY A 446 -17.19 11.26 13.52
CA GLY A 446 -17.22 12.02 12.27
C GLY A 446 -17.32 13.52 12.48
N ALA A 447 -16.72 14.29 11.57
CA ALA A 447 -16.81 15.75 11.52
C ALA A 447 -18.21 16.26 11.06
N LEU A 448 -19.28 15.70 11.64
CA LEU A 448 -20.67 15.88 11.20
C LEU A 448 -21.19 17.33 11.31
N SER A 449 -20.53 18.13 12.15
CA SER A 449 -20.80 19.56 12.35
C SER A 449 -20.02 20.48 11.41
N LEU A 450 -19.08 19.94 10.62
CA LEU A 450 -18.22 20.71 9.73
C LEU A 450 -18.65 20.56 8.27
N ALA A 451 -18.39 21.61 7.49
CA ALA A 451 -18.40 21.55 6.04
C ALA A 451 -16.95 21.27 5.56
N PRO A 452 -16.76 20.84 4.30
CA PRO A 452 -15.43 20.72 3.69
C PRO A 452 -14.60 21.98 3.87
N LEU A 453 -13.35 21.82 4.35
CA LEU A 453 -12.46 22.94 4.71
C LEU A 453 -11.36 23.22 3.67
N VAL A 454 -11.46 22.61 2.48
CA VAL A 454 -10.47 22.69 1.40
C VAL A 454 -10.99 23.45 0.17
N GLY A 455 -10.05 23.88 -0.66
CA GLY A 455 -10.31 24.68 -1.85
C GLY A 455 -10.22 26.19 -1.61
N THR A 456 -10.37 26.95 -2.69
CA THR A 456 -10.45 28.41 -2.67
C THR A 456 -11.68 28.89 -1.88
N PRO A 457 -11.72 30.17 -1.44
CA PRO A 457 -12.89 30.70 -0.73
C PRO A 457 -14.22 30.53 -1.50
N ALA A 458 -14.18 30.58 -2.84
CA ALA A 458 -15.37 30.36 -3.67
C ALA A 458 -15.81 28.88 -3.65
N GLU A 459 -14.88 27.94 -3.71
CA GLU A 459 -15.15 26.50 -3.63
C GLU A 459 -15.65 26.11 -2.23
N GLN A 460 -15.04 26.65 -1.16
CA GLN A 460 -15.52 26.46 0.21
C GLN A 460 -16.95 27.00 0.39
N ALA A 461 -17.24 28.17 -0.18
CA ALA A 461 -18.60 28.73 -0.16
C ALA A 461 -19.60 27.84 -0.92
N ALA A 462 -19.20 27.29 -2.07
CA ALA A 462 -20.03 26.34 -2.83
C ALA A 462 -20.28 25.04 -2.07
N ASN A 463 -19.28 24.56 -1.32
CA ASN A 463 -19.33 23.32 -0.54
C ASN A 463 -19.89 23.50 0.88
N ALA A 464 -20.21 24.73 1.31
CA ALA A 464 -20.69 25.02 2.67
C ALA A 464 -21.98 24.27 3.05
N GLY A 465 -22.78 23.89 2.05
CA GLY A 465 -24.00 23.09 2.23
C GLY A 465 -23.74 21.61 2.55
N LEU A 466 -22.52 21.10 2.30
CA LEU A 466 -22.11 19.72 2.54
C LEU A 466 -21.73 19.46 4.00
N ARG A 467 -22.51 20.02 4.92
CA ARG A 467 -22.40 19.76 6.37
C ARG A 467 -23.45 18.74 6.77
N PRO A 468 -23.08 17.52 7.23
CA PRO A 468 -24.04 16.45 7.50
C PRO A 468 -25.21 16.84 8.40
N LEU A 469 -24.96 17.57 9.51
CA LEU A 469 -26.04 18.03 10.39
C LEU A 469 -27.05 18.94 9.66
N THR A 470 -26.56 19.84 8.80
CA THR A 470 -27.43 20.72 8.00
C THR A 470 -28.21 19.91 6.95
N MET A 471 -27.55 18.97 6.28
CA MET A 471 -28.18 18.11 5.27
C MET A 471 -29.31 17.28 5.88
N VAL A 472 -29.05 16.61 7.00
CA VAL A 472 -30.07 15.80 7.70
C VAL A 472 -31.20 16.67 8.23
N ALA A 473 -30.92 17.88 8.72
CA ALA A 473 -31.96 18.83 9.12
C ALA A 473 -32.84 19.27 7.93
N ALA A 474 -32.29 19.38 6.73
CA ALA A 474 -33.03 19.80 5.53
C ALA A 474 -33.82 18.66 4.84
N LEU A 475 -33.27 17.44 4.79
CA LEU A 475 -33.87 16.33 4.05
C LEU A 475 -35.16 15.79 4.70
N PRO A 476 -36.20 15.43 3.92
CA PRO A 476 -37.40 14.81 4.48
C PRO A 476 -37.11 13.39 4.99
N ALA A 477 -37.93 12.90 5.91
CA ALA A 477 -37.80 11.55 6.48
C ALA A 477 -37.81 10.45 5.39
N ALA A 478 -38.55 10.65 4.30
CA ALA A 478 -38.61 9.69 3.19
C ALA A 478 -37.24 9.49 2.50
N GLU A 479 -36.47 10.56 2.27
CA GLU A 479 -35.13 10.46 1.67
C GLU A 479 -34.12 9.88 2.65
N LEU A 480 -34.21 10.27 3.94
CA LEU A 480 -33.34 9.72 4.98
C LEU A 480 -33.57 8.21 5.18
N ASN A 481 -34.81 7.74 5.17
CA ASN A 481 -35.15 6.32 5.32
C ASN A 481 -34.73 5.45 4.12
N ARG A 482 -34.09 6.01 3.08
CA ARG A 482 -33.43 5.22 2.03
C ARG A 482 -32.13 4.58 2.49
N HIS A 483 -31.62 4.97 3.66
CA HIS A 483 -30.37 4.47 4.23
C HIS A 483 -30.57 3.93 5.64
N THR A 484 -29.66 3.06 6.05
CA THR A 484 -29.41 2.72 7.45
C THR A 484 -28.22 3.50 7.98
N TYR A 485 -28.23 3.86 9.26
CA TYR A 485 -27.23 4.73 9.86
C TYR A 485 -26.62 4.14 11.13
N TYR A 486 -25.29 4.22 11.23
CA TYR A 486 -24.53 4.08 12.47
C TYR A 486 -23.63 5.30 12.63
N PHE A 487 -23.51 5.83 13.84
CA PHE A 487 -22.47 6.82 14.12
C PHE A 487 -22.09 6.85 15.58
N ASP A 488 -20.89 7.33 15.88
CA ASP A 488 -20.42 7.49 17.24
C ASP A 488 -19.54 8.72 17.44
N GLY A 489 -19.25 9.03 18.70
CA GLY A 489 -18.20 9.98 19.05
C GLY A 489 -17.93 10.03 20.55
N GLY A 490 -16.67 10.28 20.92
CA GLY A 490 -16.23 10.39 22.32
C GLY A 490 -16.72 11.68 22.99
N ASP A 491 -17.07 11.61 24.28
CA ASP A 491 -17.48 12.80 25.05
C ASP A 491 -16.30 13.71 25.46
N GLN A 492 -15.07 13.23 25.31
CA GLN A 492 -13.81 13.95 25.51
C GLN A 492 -13.06 14.19 24.19
N ASP A 493 -13.74 13.99 23.06
CA ASP A 493 -13.21 14.25 21.72
C ASP A 493 -12.79 15.72 21.59
N ASP A 494 -11.53 15.94 21.20
CA ASP A 494 -10.88 17.27 21.16
C ASP A 494 -11.56 18.25 20.18
N TYR A 495 -12.23 17.72 19.15
CA TYR A 495 -12.96 18.48 18.15
C TYR A 495 -14.46 18.57 18.45
N ARG A 496 -14.90 18.00 19.58
CA ARG A 496 -16.29 17.93 20.04
C ARG A 496 -17.19 17.14 19.08
N PHE A 497 -16.64 16.17 18.35
CA PHE A 497 -17.44 15.36 17.42
C PHE A 497 -18.44 14.43 18.12
N GLY A 498 -18.22 14.06 19.40
CA GLY A 498 -19.25 13.39 20.21
C GLY A 498 -20.53 14.22 20.39
N GLU A 499 -20.42 15.54 20.53
CA GLU A 499 -21.57 16.45 20.59
C GLU A 499 -22.27 16.55 19.22
N ALA A 500 -21.51 16.59 18.13
CA ALA A 500 -22.08 16.56 16.78
C ALA A 500 -22.84 15.25 16.51
N ALA A 501 -22.30 14.12 16.94
CA ALA A 501 -22.96 12.82 16.84
C ALA A 501 -24.26 12.78 17.67
N LYS A 502 -24.26 13.36 18.87
CA LYS A 502 -25.48 13.51 19.68
C LYS A 502 -26.55 14.34 18.96
N GLN A 503 -26.17 15.46 18.37
CA GLN A 503 -27.07 16.31 17.60
C GLN A 503 -27.63 15.60 16.38
N MET A 504 -26.83 14.76 15.71
CA MET A 504 -27.26 13.94 14.58
C MET A 504 -28.35 12.94 15.00
N SER A 505 -28.16 12.27 16.14
CA SER A 505 -29.17 11.35 16.70
C SER A 505 -30.48 12.06 16.98
N VAL A 506 -30.44 13.23 17.61
CA VAL A 506 -31.65 14.06 17.86
C VAL A 506 -32.33 14.44 16.55
N ALA A 507 -31.56 14.88 15.53
CA ALA A 507 -32.10 15.29 14.24
C ALA A 507 -32.82 14.13 13.51
N LEU A 508 -32.20 12.95 13.44
CA LEU A 508 -32.80 11.75 12.84
C LEU A 508 -34.03 11.27 13.62
N ALA A 509 -33.94 11.21 14.96
CA ALA A 509 -35.04 10.80 15.82
C ALA A 509 -36.27 11.71 15.68
N SER A 510 -36.05 13.04 15.59
CA SER A 510 -37.13 14.02 15.41
C SER A 510 -37.94 13.81 14.13
N LYS A 511 -37.38 13.08 13.15
CA LYS A 511 -37.99 12.73 11.87
C LYS A 511 -38.46 11.28 11.80
N GLY A 512 -38.35 10.52 12.89
CA GLY A 512 -38.70 9.10 12.94
C GLY A 512 -37.77 8.20 12.12
N VAL A 513 -36.54 8.63 11.86
CA VAL A 513 -35.55 7.85 11.11
C VAL A 513 -34.80 6.91 12.05
N ARG A 514 -34.83 5.61 11.76
CA ARG A 514 -34.10 4.60 12.55
C ARG A 514 -32.60 4.74 12.33
N HIS A 515 -31.84 4.73 13.42
CA HIS A 515 -30.38 4.82 13.40
C HIS A 515 -29.83 4.19 14.68
N ASP A 516 -28.56 3.79 14.62
CA ASP A 516 -27.77 3.39 15.78
C ASP A 516 -26.76 4.49 16.10
N TYR A 517 -26.55 4.75 17.39
CA TYR A 517 -25.70 5.84 17.88
C TYR A 517 -24.99 5.45 19.16
N GLN A 518 -23.69 5.75 19.28
CA GLN A 518 -22.91 5.58 20.50
C GLN A 518 -22.23 6.88 20.98
N LEU A 519 -22.37 7.16 22.27
CA LEU A 519 -21.64 8.20 23.00
C LEU A 519 -21.03 7.56 24.24
N GLY A 520 -19.79 7.89 24.54
CA GLY A 520 -19.13 7.36 25.72
C GLY A 520 -17.77 8.01 25.98
N PRO A 521 -17.10 7.63 27.06
CA PRO A 521 -15.77 8.15 27.39
C PRO A 521 -14.77 7.84 26.29
N GLY A 522 -14.04 8.86 25.85
CA GLY A 522 -12.93 8.73 24.91
C GLY A 522 -12.62 10.00 24.14
N ARG A 523 -11.39 10.07 23.64
CA ARG A 523 -10.85 11.20 22.86
C ARG A 523 -10.93 10.88 21.37
N HIS A 524 -10.34 11.74 20.54
CA HIS A 524 -10.27 11.54 19.10
C HIS A 524 -9.14 10.56 18.72
N ASP A 525 -9.29 9.29 19.12
CA ASP A 525 -8.23 8.29 19.01
C ASP A 525 -8.74 6.88 18.63
N ASP A 526 -7.81 6.05 18.14
CA ASP A 526 -8.06 4.66 17.73
C ASP A 526 -8.61 3.78 18.86
N ALA A 527 -8.25 4.07 20.11
CA ALA A 527 -8.73 3.33 21.27
C ALA A 527 -10.25 3.52 21.48
N TYR A 528 -10.80 4.66 21.09
CA TYR A 528 -12.24 4.87 21.12
C TYR A 528 -12.96 4.12 20.00
N TRP A 529 -12.61 4.34 18.73
CA TRP A 529 -13.48 3.94 17.62
C TRP A 529 -13.25 2.53 17.08
N LEU A 530 -12.01 2.01 17.05
CA LEU A 530 -11.73 0.67 16.52
C LEU A 530 -12.56 -0.43 17.20
N PRO A 531 -12.76 -0.43 18.53
CA PRO A 531 -13.61 -1.43 19.18
C PRO A 531 -15.08 -1.42 18.75
N LYS A 532 -15.55 -0.38 18.05
CA LYS A 532 -16.94 -0.21 17.60
C LYS A 532 -17.14 -0.60 16.13
N LEU A 533 -16.07 -1.02 15.45
CA LEU A 533 -16.16 -1.49 14.07
C LEU A 533 -17.12 -2.66 13.92
N ASP A 534 -17.18 -3.56 14.90
CA ASP A 534 -18.13 -4.68 14.96
C ASP A 534 -19.58 -4.24 14.76
N ARG A 535 -19.97 -3.12 15.39
CA ARG A 535 -21.31 -2.59 15.36
C ARG A 535 -21.63 -1.89 14.04
N SER A 536 -20.69 -1.09 13.53
CA SER A 536 -20.85 -0.45 12.22
C SER A 536 -20.91 -1.46 11.07
N PHE A 537 -20.08 -2.50 11.11
CA PHE A 537 -20.12 -3.58 10.12
C PHE A 537 -21.32 -4.51 10.31
N SER A 538 -21.84 -4.66 11.54
CA SER A 538 -23.11 -5.36 11.77
C SER A 538 -24.27 -4.63 11.12
N LEU A 539 -24.31 -3.29 11.18
CA LEU A 539 -25.31 -2.50 10.46
C LEU A 539 -25.23 -2.74 8.94
N HIS A 540 -24.03 -2.67 8.35
CA HIS A 540 -23.84 -2.97 6.93
C HIS A 540 -24.31 -4.39 6.59
N SER A 541 -23.91 -5.38 7.40
CA SER A 541 -24.31 -6.78 7.23
C SER A 541 -25.82 -6.99 7.34
N ASP A 542 -26.50 -6.30 8.24
CA ASP A 542 -27.96 -6.38 8.37
C ASP A 542 -28.66 -5.81 7.14
N GLN A 543 -28.14 -4.69 6.60
CA GLN A 543 -28.64 -4.11 5.35
C GLN A 543 -28.49 -5.08 4.17
N PHE A 544 -27.32 -5.71 4.04
CA PHE A 544 -27.05 -6.65 2.94
C PHE A 544 -27.93 -7.91 3.06
N ARG A 545 -28.05 -8.49 4.26
CA ARG A 545 -28.92 -9.66 4.50
C ARG A 545 -30.41 -9.38 4.29
N ALA A 546 -30.85 -8.14 4.47
CA ALA A 546 -32.23 -7.74 4.18
C ALA A 546 -32.54 -7.75 2.66
N HIS A 547 -31.53 -7.79 1.79
CA HIS A 547 -31.65 -7.77 0.33
C HIS A 547 -30.96 -8.99 -0.28
N PRO A 548 -31.53 -10.21 -0.12
CA PRO A 548 -30.81 -11.44 -0.47
C PRO A 548 -30.38 -11.50 -1.94
N TYR A 549 -29.10 -11.73 -2.17
CA TYR A 549 -28.52 -11.93 -3.50
C TYR A 549 -28.39 -13.42 -3.87
N ARG A 550 -28.84 -13.77 -5.07
CA ARG A 550 -28.66 -15.13 -5.60
C ARG A 550 -27.24 -15.30 -6.15
N GLN A 551 -26.40 -16.01 -5.39
CA GLN A 551 -25.03 -16.32 -5.80
C GLN A 551 -24.98 -17.09 -7.13
N PRO A 552 -23.97 -16.81 -7.99
CA PRO A 552 -23.72 -17.61 -9.19
C PRO A 552 -23.42 -19.07 -8.84
N HIS A 553 -23.75 -19.99 -9.75
CA HIS A 553 -23.38 -21.40 -9.56
C HIS A 553 -21.86 -21.54 -9.55
N GLU A 554 -21.33 -22.17 -8.51
CA GLU A 554 -19.90 -22.46 -8.41
C GLU A 554 -19.55 -23.61 -9.36
N PRO A 555 -18.61 -23.43 -10.30
CA PRO A 555 -18.15 -24.55 -11.11
C PRO A 555 -17.55 -25.63 -10.20
N GLU A 556 -17.68 -26.91 -10.57
CA GLU A 556 -17.05 -27.98 -9.80
C GLU A 556 -15.56 -27.66 -9.61
N PRO A 557 -15.03 -27.78 -8.37
CA PRO A 557 -13.64 -27.50 -8.12
C PRO A 557 -12.77 -28.40 -9.01
N PRO A 558 -11.67 -27.88 -9.58
CA PRO A 558 -10.79 -28.68 -10.42
C PRO A 558 -10.32 -29.90 -9.62
N LYS A 559 -10.13 -31.06 -10.27
CA LYS A 559 -9.75 -32.33 -9.59
C LYS A 559 -8.44 -32.29 -8.81
N SER A 560 -7.62 -31.26 -9.00
CA SER A 560 -6.35 -31.04 -8.31
C SER A 560 -6.12 -29.55 -8.05
N PRO A 561 -6.91 -28.89 -7.20
CA PRO A 561 -6.59 -27.54 -6.78
C PRO A 561 -5.36 -27.63 -5.88
N TYR A 562 -4.34 -26.80 -6.15
CA TYR A 562 -3.49 -26.40 -5.04
C TYR A 562 -4.37 -25.47 -4.20
N LEU A 563 -4.92 -25.98 -3.11
CA LEU A 563 -5.58 -25.13 -2.12
C LEU A 563 -4.45 -24.40 -1.41
N TRP A 564 -4.37 -23.09 -1.63
CA TRP A 564 -3.56 -22.23 -0.78
C TRP A 564 -4.01 -22.45 0.67
N PRO A 565 -3.13 -22.90 1.57
CA PRO A 565 -3.50 -23.25 2.94
C PRO A 565 -4.01 -22.06 3.75
#